data_AF-A0A4Y8WM36-F1
#
_entry.id   AF-A0A4Y8WM36-F1
#
_cell.length_a   1.000
_cell.length_b   1.000
_cell.length_c   1.000
_cell.angle_alpha   90.00
_cell.angle_beta   90.00
_cell.angle_gamma   90.00
#
_symmetry.space_group_name_H-M   'P 1'
#
loop_
_entity.id
_entity.type
_entity.pdbx_description
1 polymer ?
#
loop_
_entity_poly.entity_id
_entity_poly.type
_entity_poly.pdbx_seq_one_letter_code
_entity_poly.pdbx_strand_id
1 'polypeptide(L)' 'MRYYKQKDAMDCGPACLAMVVQHYGRHPDLEQIREDCALGKEGVSLLGISKAAEKRGLHSLGGRITFEALAN' A
#
# COMPACT_ATOMS: atom_id res chain seq x y z
N MET A 1 14.56 -3.20 -2.72
CA MET A 1 13.40 -2.42 -2.25
C MET A 1 13.86 -1.54 -1.10
N ARG A 2 13.57 -0.24 -1.09
CA ARG A 2 13.93 0.66 0.02
C ARG A 2 12.89 0.51 1.13
N TYR A 3 13.32 0.34 2.38
CA TYR A 3 12.43 0.29 3.53
C TYR A 3 11.87 1.68 3.85
N TYR A 4 10.56 1.77 4.05
CA TYR A 4 9.86 2.96 4.55
C TYR A 4 9.27 2.66 5.92
N LYS A 5 9.75 3.38 6.94
CA LYS A 5 9.25 3.24 8.32
C LYS A 5 7.85 3.85 8.40
N GLN A 6 6.90 3.11 8.96
CA GLN A 6 5.57 3.63 9.27
C GLN A 6 5.67 4.78 10.30
N LYS A 7 4.93 5.86 10.10
CA LYS A 7 4.98 7.05 10.99
C LYS A 7 4.08 6.87 12.20
N ASP A 8 2.94 6.22 12.00
CA ASP A 8 1.97 5.86 13.05
C ASP A 8 1.71 4.34 13.07
N ALA A 9 1.09 3.84 14.14
CA ALA A 9 0.64 2.46 14.26
C ALA A 9 -0.32 2.05 13.13
N MET A 10 -1.13 3.00 12.62
CA MET A 10 -2.13 2.77 11.57
C MET A 10 -1.58 2.83 10.12
N ASP A 11 -0.28 3.09 9.95
CA ASP A 11 0.32 3.34 8.63
C ASP A 11 0.93 2.12 7.94
N CYS A 12 0.71 0.92 8.45
CA CYS A 12 1.30 -0.28 7.88
C CYS A 12 0.99 -0.43 6.37
N GLY A 13 -0.26 -0.16 5.95
CA GLY A 13 -0.65 -0.18 4.54
C GLY A 13 0.01 0.91 3.69
N PRO A 14 -0.10 2.21 4.04
CA PRO A 14 0.61 3.29 3.36
C PRO A 14 2.12 3.07 3.22
N ALA A 15 2.80 2.60 4.28
CA ALA A 15 4.22 2.32 4.25
C ALA A 15 4.57 1.17 3.30
N CYS A 16 3.78 0.09 3.31
CA CYS A 16 3.92 -1.01 2.35
C CYS A 16 3.71 -0.54 0.91
N LEU A 17 2.67 0.25 0.63
CA LEU A 17 2.41 0.76 -0.70
C LEU A 17 3.56 1.68 -1.18
N ALA A 18 4.13 2.50 -0.30
CA ALA A 18 5.30 3.32 -0.64
C ALA A 18 6.52 2.49 -1.05
N MET A 19 6.78 1.38 -0.34
CA MET A 19 7.83 0.43 -0.70
C MET A 19 7.61 -0.16 -2.10
N VAL A 20 6.37 -0.56 -2.43
CA VAL A 20 6.02 -1.10 -3.75
C VAL A 20 6.12 -0.05 -4.84
N VAL A 21 5.59 1.16 -4.63
CA VAL A 21 5.67 2.28 -5.58
C VAL A 21 7.13 2.62 -5.91
N GLN A 22 7.99 2.71 -4.88
CA GLN A 22 9.43 2.91 -5.06
C GLN A 22 10.11 1.78 -5.82
N HIS A 23 9.69 0.54 -5.60
CA HIS A 23 10.23 -0.61 -6.31
C HIS A 23 10.00 -0.51 -7.82
N TYR A 24 8.83 -0.03 -8.25
CA TYR A 24 8.49 0.22 -9.65
C TYR A 24 9.03 1.55 -10.21
N GLY A 25 10.04 2.14 -9.59
CA GLY A 25 10.75 3.32 -10.10
C GLY A 25 10.03 4.65 -9.92
N ARG A 26 8.90 4.68 -9.20
CA ARG A 26 8.16 5.91 -8.89
C ARG A 26 8.58 6.46 -7.53
N HIS A 27 8.80 7.76 -7.39
CA HIS A 27 9.14 8.33 -6.08
C HIS A 27 7.88 8.43 -5.20
N PRO A 28 7.83 7.76 -4.04
CA PRO A 28 6.64 7.79 -3.20
C PRO A 28 6.61 9.06 -2.33
N ASP A 29 5.55 9.85 -2.48
CA ASP A 29 5.15 10.82 -1.46
C ASP A 29 4.35 10.11 -0.37
N LEU A 30 4.93 9.98 0.83
CA LEU A 30 4.32 9.26 1.94
C LEU A 30 3.05 9.91 2.46
N GLU A 31 2.98 11.24 2.51
CA GLU A 31 1.79 11.93 3.01
C GLU A 31 0.67 11.80 2.00
N GLN A 32 0.97 11.98 0.70
CA GLN A 32 -0.03 11.76 -0.33
C GLN A 32 -0.52 10.31 -0.36
N ILE A 33 0.35 9.33 -0.09
CA ILE A 33 -0.05 7.91 0.00
C ILE A 33 -1.00 7.67 1.17
N ARG A 34 -0.72 8.28 2.33
CA ARG A 34 -1.59 8.19 3.51
C ARG A 34 -2.96 8.79 3.24
N GLU A 35 -3.00 9.97 2.62
CA GLU A 35 -4.26 10.63 2.24
C GLU A 35 -5.07 9.79 1.25
N ASP A 36 -4.42 9.28 0.19
CA ASP A 36 -5.09 8.46 -0.83
C ASP A 36 -5.62 7.14 -0.30
N CYS A 37 -4.96 6.57 0.69
CA CYS A 37 -5.41 5.37 1.37
C CYS A 37 -6.69 5.61 2.20
N ALA A 38 -7.06 6.86 2.48
CA ALA A 38 -8.22 7.24 3.29
C ALA A 38 -8.24 6.52 4.65
N LEU A 39 -7.20 6.79 5.46
CA LEU A 39 -7.06 6.25 6.82
C LEU A 39 -8.31 6.54 7.68
N GLY A 40 -8.94 5.48 8.17
CA GLY A 40 -10.00 5.55 9.17
C GLY A 40 -9.46 5.33 10.58
N LYS A 41 -10.35 5.32 11.57
CA LYS A 41 -10.00 5.06 12.99
C LYS A 41 -9.42 3.67 13.23
N GLU A 42 -9.74 2.72 12.35
CA GLU A 42 -9.30 1.31 12.42
C GLU A 42 -8.15 1.03 11.44
N GLY A 43 -7.49 2.08 10.93
CA GLY A 43 -6.46 1.96 9.89
C GLY A 43 -7.03 1.99 8.47
N VAL A 44 -6.42 1.23 7.56
CA VAL A 44 -6.73 1.27 6.12
C VAL A 44 -7.39 -0.03 5.64
N SER A 45 -8.38 0.10 4.76
CA SER A 45 -9.00 -1.05 4.10
C SER A 45 -8.21 -1.50 2.86
N LEU A 46 -8.33 -2.77 2.48
CA LEU A 46 -7.72 -3.27 1.23
C LEU A 46 -8.22 -2.51 -0.02
N LEU A 47 -9.49 -2.09 -0.02
CA LEU A 47 -10.05 -1.25 -1.09
C LEU A 47 -9.37 0.12 -1.14
N GLY A 48 -9.08 0.73 0.02
CA GLY A 48 -8.35 2.01 0.10
C GLY A 48 -6.94 1.89 -0.47
N ILE A 49 -6.21 0.82 -0.11
CA ILE A 49 -4.88 0.53 -0.66
C ILE A 49 -4.94 0.34 -2.18
N SER A 50 -5.89 -0.45 -2.67
CA SER A 50 -6.06 -0.70 -4.11
C SER A 50 -6.32 0.60 -4.88
N LYS A 51 -7.25 1.44 -4.41
CA LYS A 51 -7.51 2.76 -5.03
C LYS A 51 -6.26 3.66 -5.02
N ALA A 52 -5.51 3.69 -3.92
CA ALA A 52 -4.28 4.47 -3.81
C ALA A 52 -3.17 3.97 -4.75
N ALA A 53 -3.10 2.66 -5.01
CA ALA A 53 -2.18 2.04 -5.96
C ALA A 53 -2.55 2.40 -7.41
N GLU A 54 -3.83 2.28 -7.78
CA GLU A 54 -4.34 2.67 -9.12
C GLU A 54 -4.08 4.14 -9.42
N LYS A 55 -4.33 5.05 -8.46
CA LYS A 55 -3.99 6.48 -8.60
C LYS A 55 -2.51 6.73 -8.90
N ARG A 56 -1.63 5.80 -8.52
CA ARG A 56 -0.18 5.88 -8.76
C ARG A 56 0.25 5.13 -10.01
N GLY A 57 -0.70 4.70 -10.83
CA GLY A 57 -0.44 4.00 -12.09
C GLY A 57 0.07 2.57 -11.89
N LEU A 58 -0.34 1.91 -10.81
CA LEU A 58 -0.19 0.48 -10.62
C LEU A 58 -1.54 -0.19 -10.88
N HIS A 59 -1.55 -1.33 -11.56
CA HIS A 59 -2.74 -2.20 -11.57
C HIS A 59 -2.72 -3.16 -10.38
N SER A 60 -3.83 -3.22 -9.66
CA SER A 60 -3.98 -3.92 -8.40
C SER A 60 -5.20 -4.84 -8.41
N LEU A 61 -5.08 -5.99 -7.76
CA LEU A 61 -6.18 -6.92 -7.53
C LEU A 61 -6.21 -7.30 -6.05
N GLY A 62 -7.32 -7.01 -5.39
CA GLY A 62 -7.60 -7.52 -4.05
C GLY A 62 -8.23 -8.90 -4.13
N GLY A 63 -7.74 -9.87 -3.37
CA GLY A 63 -8.26 -11.24 -3.40
C GLY A 63 -7.91 -12.04 -2.17
N ARG A 64 -8.51 -13.23 -2.07
CA ARG A 64 -8.13 -14.25 -1.11
C ARG A 64 -7.23 -15.26 -1.80
N ILE A 65 -6.10 -15.57 -1.18
CA ILE A 65 -5.15 -16.57 -1.64
C ILE A 65 -4.90 -17.58 -0.52
N THR A 66 -4.75 -18.86 -0.84
CA THR A 66 -4.32 -19.85 0.15
C THR A 66 -2.81 -19.76 0.35
N PHE A 67 -2.31 -20.34 1.43
CA PHE A 67 -0.87 -20.34 1.69
C PHE A 67 -0.10 -21.10 0.60
N GLU A 68 -0.66 -22.22 0.12
CA GLU A 68 -0.06 -23.03 -0.96
C GLU A 68 0.06 -22.22 -2.25
N ALA A 69 -0.96 -21.44 -2.60
CA ALA A 69 -0.91 -20.59 -3.79
C ALA A 69 0.05 -19.40 -3.65
N LEU A 70 0.38 -18.98 -2.42
CA LEU A 70 1.32 -17.89 -2.14
C LEU A 70 2.79 -18.36 -2.11
N ALA A 71 3.05 -19.58 -1.68
CA ALA A 71 4.39 -20.11 -1.47
C ALA A 71 5.09 -20.64 -2.74
N ASN A 72 4.38 -20.68 -3.86
CA ASN A 72 4.88 -21.10 -5.18
C ASN A 72 5.20 -19.89 -6.06
#